data_AF-A0ABD2Q1G7-F1
#
_entry.id   AF-A0ABD2Q1G7-F1
#
_cell.length_a   1.000
_cell.length_b   1.000
_cell.length_c   1.000
_cell.angle_alpha   90.00
_cell.angle_beta   90.00
_cell.angle_gamma   90.00
#
_symmetry.space_group_name_H-M   'P 1'
#
loop_
_entity.id
_entity.type
_entity.pdbx_description
1 polymer ?
#
loop_
_entity_poly.entity_id
_entity_poly.type
_entity_poly.pdbx_seq_one_letter_code
_entity_poly.pdbx_strand_id
1 'polypeptide(L)'
;MKLLAIQALSAIDYVLFAAVLLISLGIGVFFAILARKVKNAEELLNAAQSAGLFPVSMSLLASFLSAITLLGTPPMVYETGTMYAWILLSIPIVICAANYIYIPVFYNCGVSSPYEYLGERFKCRIMQLLGALVFSFQMVVYMGIVLYVPCLAIGTVTGITVWGTGGLKAVLWTDAFQVGIMAASVLMPVIKGSIDHGGFTNIWNISSEGGRIIFNDGFGLVLALLLSCLSGLVLFAEYGECNPTRIKGMVTASDQILPYYVATKFSIAPGSVGIFIAGIVSASLSTVSSGCNSLVAVAFRDIMDPFFPPLKAQKKMILSKFMGFGFGGLTILFAYLSSFMGAAVQAALGLFGILAGPLLGIFTLGMLFPFANKYA
;
A
#
# COMPACT_ATOMS: atom_id res chain seq x y z
N MET A 1 12.95 33.76 15.47
CA MET A 1 12.46 32.55 14.77
C MET A 1 11.00 32.35 15.17
N LYS A 2 10.05 32.71 14.31
CA LYS A 2 8.62 32.50 14.61
C LYS A 2 8.38 30.99 14.68
N LEU A 3 7.80 30.48 15.77
CA LEU A 3 7.16 29.17 15.74
C LEU A 3 6.19 29.20 14.55
N LEU A 4 6.47 28.42 13.50
CA LEU A 4 5.50 28.17 12.44
C LEU A 4 4.35 27.41 13.09
N ALA A 5 3.32 28.15 13.49
CA ALA A 5 2.04 27.56 13.88
C ALA A 5 1.59 26.69 12.70
N ILE A 6 1.23 25.43 12.99
CA ILE A 6 0.59 24.55 12.01
C ILE A 6 -0.56 25.35 11.41
N GLN A 7 -0.51 25.61 10.11
CA GLN A 7 -1.52 26.41 9.45
C GLN A 7 -2.83 25.61 9.55
N ALA A 8 -3.81 26.13 10.30
CA ALA A 8 -5.07 25.44 10.49
C ALA A 8 -5.70 25.16 9.11
N LEU A 9 -6.05 23.91 8.85
CA LEU A 9 -6.72 23.48 7.62
C LEU A 9 -7.85 24.45 7.26
N SER A 10 -7.86 24.92 6.02
CA SER A 10 -8.93 25.78 5.53
C SER A 10 -10.23 24.98 5.42
N ALA A 11 -11.39 25.64 5.46
CA ALA A 11 -12.67 24.98 5.24
C ALA A 11 -12.72 24.21 3.90
N ILE A 12 -11.99 24.69 2.89
CA ILE A 12 -11.88 24.05 1.58
C ILE A 12 -11.12 22.72 1.67
N ASP A 13 -10.10 22.61 2.52
CA ASP A 13 -9.38 21.35 2.73
C ASP A 13 -10.30 20.25 3.30
N TYR A 14 -11.16 20.61 4.26
CA TYR A 14 -12.16 19.69 4.82
C TYR A 14 -13.23 19.31 3.80
N VAL A 15 -13.70 20.26 2.98
CA VAL A 15 -14.71 20.00 1.94
C VAL A 15 -14.16 19.06 0.87
N LEU A 16 -12.93 19.30 0.38
CA LEU A 16 -12.31 18.42 -0.62
C LEU A 16 -12.01 17.03 -0.05
N PHE A 17 -11.52 16.96 1.19
CA PHE A 17 -11.30 15.69 1.87
C PHE A 17 -12.61 14.89 2.01
N ALA A 18 -13.67 15.52 2.52
CA ALA A 18 -14.98 14.90 2.65
C ALA A 18 -15.57 14.49 1.29
N ALA A 19 -15.41 15.32 0.26
CA ALA A 19 -15.88 15.01 -1.09
C ALA A 19 -15.21 13.76 -1.66
N VAL A 20 -13.89 13.61 -1.52
CA VAL A 20 -13.16 12.41 -1.99
C VAL A 20 -13.64 11.15 -1.27
N LEU A 21 -13.84 11.22 0.05
CA LEU A 21 -14.35 10.09 0.83
C LEU A 21 -15.78 9.74 0.46
N LEU A 22 -16.65 10.73 0.27
CA LEU A 22 -18.05 10.53 -0.12
C LEU A 22 -18.17 9.97 -1.53
N ILE A 23 -17.34 10.41 -2.48
CA ILE A 23 -17.30 9.84 -3.83
C ILE A 23 -16.84 8.39 -3.78
N SER A 24 -15.76 8.10 -3.02
CA SER A 24 -15.26 6.72 -2.85
C SER A 24 -16.31 5.81 -2.21
N LEU A 25 -16.97 6.28 -1.15
CA LEU A 25 -18.07 5.57 -0.50
C LEU A 25 -19.28 5.40 -1.44
N GLY A 26 -19.59 6.42 -2.24
CA GLY A 26 -20.68 6.42 -3.22
C GLY A 26 -20.48 5.36 -4.30
N ILE A 27 -19.27 5.25 -4.86
CA ILE A 27 -18.88 4.17 -5.78
C ILE A 27 -19.04 2.80 -5.08
N GLY A 28 -18.56 2.71 -3.84
CA GLY A 28 -18.86 1.66 -2.85
C GLY A 28 -20.30 1.15 -2.88
N VAL A 29 -21.19 2.03 -2.42
CA VAL A 29 -22.61 1.75 -2.23
C VAL A 29 -23.29 1.45 -3.55
N PHE A 30 -22.98 2.16 -4.63
CA PHE A 30 -23.55 1.94 -5.95
C PHE A 30 -23.29 0.52 -6.45
N PHE A 31 -22.03 0.06 -6.44
CA PHE A 31 -21.70 -1.30 -6.86
C PHE A 31 -22.18 -2.35 -5.85
N ALA A 32 -22.25 -2.03 -4.56
CA ALA A 32 -22.85 -2.93 -3.57
C ALA A 32 -24.36 -3.16 -3.81
N ILE A 33 -25.08 -2.14 -4.26
CA ILE A 33 -26.50 -2.24 -4.65
C ILE A 33 -26.64 -3.08 -5.91
N LEU A 34 -25.82 -2.86 -6.95
CA LEU A 34 -25.83 -3.66 -8.17
C LEU A 34 -25.50 -5.13 -7.90
N ALA A 35 -24.53 -5.37 -7.01
CA ALA A 35 -24.11 -6.71 -6.61
C ALA A 35 -25.12 -7.46 -5.74
N ARG A 36 -26.24 -6.85 -5.31
CA ARG A 36 -27.33 -7.58 -4.61
C ARG A 36 -27.92 -8.70 -5.46
N LYS A 37 -27.77 -8.62 -6.79
CA LYS A 37 -28.22 -9.66 -7.72
C LYS A 37 -27.31 -10.90 -7.76
N VAL A 38 -26.07 -10.78 -7.28
CA VAL A 38 -25.08 -11.88 -7.24
C VAL A 38 -25.37 -12.80 -6.06
N LYS A 39 -25.78 -14.04 -6.34
CA LYS A 39 -26.16 -15.02 -5.31
C LYS A 39 -25.03 -15.98 -4.93
N ASN A 40 -23.94 -16.05 -5.71
CA ASN A 40 -22.86 -17.01 -5.52
C ASN A 40 -21.56 -16.35 -5.03
N ALA A 41 -20.90 -16.97 -4.04
CA ALA A 41 -19.64 -16.47 -3.48
C ALA A 41 -18.48 -16.60 -4.47
N GLU A 42 -18.48 -17.64 -5.30
CA GLU A 42 -17.47 -17.82 -6.36
C GLU A 42 -17.55 -16.72 -7.42
N GLU A 43 -18.76 -16.35 -7.82
CA GLU A 43 -18.99 -15.26 -8.78
C GLU A 43 -18.49 -13.91 -8.22
N LEU A 44 -18.62 -13.70 -6.90
CA LEU A 44 -18.06 -12.53 -6.22
C LEU A 44 -16.53 -12.56 -6.16
N LEU A 45 -15.94 -13.71 -5.84
CA LEU A 45 -14.48 -13.87 -5.74
C LEU A 45 -13.79 -13.81 -7.11
N ASN A 46 -14.46 -14.31 -8.15
CA ASN A 46 -13.96 -14.31 -9.53
C ASN A 46 -14.34 -13.04 -10.31
N ALA A 47 -15.01 -12.07 -9.70
CA ALA A 47 -15.44 -10.83 -10.38
C ALA A 47 -14.28 -10.03 -11.00
N ALA A 48 -13.05 -10.19 -10.49
CA ALA A 48 -11.86 -9.59 -11.09
C ALA A 48 -11.51 -10.20 -12.46
N GLN A 49 -11.84 -11.48 -12.69
CA GLN A 49 -11.55 -12.18 -13.94
C GLN A 49 -12.49 -11.76 -15.08
N SER A 50 -13.67 -11.22 -14.75
CA SER A 50 -14.67 -10.74 -15.73
C SER A 50 -14.66 -9.22 -15.92
N ALA A 51 -13.80 -8.49 -15.21
CA ALA A 51 -13.65 -7.05 -15.34
C ALA A 51 -12.80 -6.66 -16.56
N GLY A 52 -13.08 -5.48 -17.14
CA GLY A 52 -12.31 -4.96 -18.28
C GLY A 52 -10.84 -4.68 -17.93
N LEU A 53 -9.98 -4.65 -18.94
CA LEU A 53 -8.53 -4.44 -18.79
C LEU A 53 -8.20 -3.20 -17.95
N PHE A 54 -8.86 -2.08 -18.22
CA PHE A 54 -8.54 -0.80 -17.58
C PHE A 54 -8.78 -0.80 -16.05
N PRO A 55 -9.96 -1.14 -15.51
CA PRO A 55 -10.17 -1.23 -14.05
C PRO A 55 -9.24 -2.23 -13.36
N VAL A 56 -8.93 -3.36 -14.01
CA VAL A 56 -8.01 -4.37 -13.46
C VAL A 56 -6.59 -3.82 -13.37
N SER A 57 -6.07 -3.22 -14.44
CA SER A 57 -4.73 -2.61 -14.45
C SER A 57 -4.61 -1.49 -13.41
N MET A 58 -5.64 -0.65 -13.26
CA MET A 58 -5.65 0.43 -12.30
C MET A 58 -5.75 -0.06 -10.85
N SER A 59 -6.54 -1.10 -10.57
CA SER A 59 -6.61 -1.71 -9.24
C SER A 59 -5.32 -2.44 -8.85
N LEU A 60 -4.66 -3.10 -9.82
CA LEU A 60 -3.33 -3.65 -9.62
C LEU A 60 -2.33 -2.53 -9.28
N LEU A 61 -2.33 -1.44 -10.05
CA LEU A 61 -1.47 -0.28 -9.79
C LEU A 61 -1.74 0.34 -8.41
N ALA A 62 -3.00 0.54 -8.04
CA ALA A 62 -3.41 1.06 -6.74
C ALA A 62 -2.93 0.16 -5.58
N SER A 63 -3.03 -1.16 -5.75
CA SER A 63 -2.60 -2.15 -4.77
C SER A 63 -1.09 -2.12 -4.52
N PHE A 64 -0.28 -1.73 -5.52
CA PHE A 64 1.16 -1.52 -5.36
C PHE A 64 1.52 -0.14 -4.82
N LEU A 65 0.69 0.88 -5.07
CA LEU A 65 0.86 2.23 -4.52
C LEU A 65 0.26 2.32 -3.11
N SER A 66 0.94 1.78 -2.11
CA SER A 66 0.48 1.88 -0.72
C SER A 66 0.81 3.23 -0.08
N ALA A 67 0.11 3.57 1.01
CA ALA A 67 0.44 4.76 1.82
C ALA A 67 1.87 4.71 2.40
N ILE A 68 2.42 3.51 2.61
CA ILE A 68 3.82 3.28 3.00
C ILE A 68 4.76 3.78 1.89
N THR A 69 4.44 3.53 0.62
CA THR A 69 5.25 4.05 -0.50
C THR A 69 5.20 5.57 -0.54
N LEU A 70 4.04 6.14 -0.24
CA LEU A 70 3.78 7.57 -0.34
C LEU A 70 4.43 8.38 0.79
N LEU A 71 4.31 7.92 2.04
CA LEU A 71 4.83 8.62 3.22
C LEU A 71 6.14 8.07 3.76
N GLY A 72 6.47 6.82 3.48
CA GLY A 72 7.67 6.17 4.01
C GLY A 72 8.91 6.39 3.14
N THR A 73 8.76 6.45 1.82
CA THR A 73 9.92 6.56 0.91
C THR A 73 10.55 7.95 0.89
N PRO A 74 9.82 9.09 0.98
CA PRO A 74 10.43 10.40 1.02
C PRO A 74 11.33 10.62 2.26
N PRO A 75 10.93 10.26 3.50
CA PRO A 75 11.82 10.27 4.65
C PRO A 75 13.05 9.36 4.49
N MET A 76 12.89 8.18 3.90
CA MET A 76 14.04 7.30 3.63
C MET A 76 15.04 7.96 2.68
N VAL A 77 14.60 8.60 1.60
CA VAL A 77 15.49 9.30 0.67
C VAL A 77 16.09 10.56 1.29
N TYR A 78 15.34 11.25 2.15
CA TYR A 78 15.84 12.36 2.96
C TYR A 78 17.00 11.91 3.88
N GLU A 79 16.84 10.77 4.56
CA GLU A 79 17.82 10.28 5.55
C GLU A 79 19.00 9.55 4.91
N THR A 80 18.77 8.78 3.84
CA THR A 80 19.74 7.83 3.26
C THR A 80 20.13 8.13 1.81
N GLY A 81 19.46 9.05 1.12
CA GLY A 81 19.73 9.42 -0.28
C GLY A 81 18.95 8.59 -1.30
N THR A 82 19.21 8.81 -2.60
CA THR A 82 18.46 8.21 -3.72
C THR A 82 18.70 6.71 -3.90
N MET A 83 19.53 6.06 -3.07
CA MET A 83 19.80 4.62 -3.16
C MET A 83 18.53 3.76 -3.04
N TYR A 84 17.48 4.25 -2.39
CA TYR A 84 16.20 3.56 -2.35
C TYR A 84 15.60 3.33 -3.76
N ALA A 85 15.95 4.18 -4.74
CA ALA A 85 15.49 4.05 -6.12
C ALA A 85 15.97 2.76 -6.82
N TRP A 86 16.96 2.04 -6.27
CA TRP A 86 17.37 0.73 -6.81
C TRP A 86 16.25 -0.31 -6.80
N ILE A 87 15.24 -0.15 -5.93
CA ILE A 87 14.04 -0.99 -5.97
C ILE A 87 13.32 -0.91 -7.33
N LEU A 88 13.54 0.14 -8.13
CA LEU A 88 12.94 0.30 -9.45
C LEU A 88 13.47 -0.70 -10.47
N LEU A 89 14.72 -1.14 -10.34
CA LEU A 89 15.30 -2.14 -11.25
C LEU A 89 14.77 -3.55 -10.97
N SER A 90 14.35 -3.83 -9.75
CA SER A 90 13.79 -5.14 -9.42
C SER A 90 12.40 -5.31 -10.04
N ILE A 91 11.61 -4.25 -10.21
CA ILE A 91 10.23 -4.32 -10.72
C ILE A 91 10.16 -4.95 -12.12
N PRO A 92 10.88 -4.47 -13.16
CA PRO A 92 10.87 -5.10 -14.48
C PRO A 92 11.33 -6.55 -14.46
N ILE A 93 12.38 -6.85 -13.67
CA ILE A 93 12.92 -8.21 -13.53
C ILE A 93 11.86 -9.14 -12.93
N VAL A 94 11.18 -8.70 -11.87
CA VAL A 94 10.10 -9.46 -11.21
C VAL A 94 8.90 -9.63 -12.15
N ILE A 95 8.52 -8.60 -12.93
CA ILE A 95 7.44 -8.73 -13.93
C ILE A 95 7.80 -9.76 -14.99
N CYS A 96 9.03 -9.74 -15.50
CA CYS A 96 9.50 -10.72 -16.47
C CYS A 96 9.50 -12.13 -15.87
N ALA A 97 10.03 -12.30 -14.65
CA ALA A 97 10.03 -13.57 -13.95
C ALA A 97 8.59 -14.06 -13.71
N ALA A 98 7.68 -13.20 -13.24
CA ALA A 98 6.26 -13.50 -13.07
C ALA A 98 5.63 -14.01 -14.38
N ASN A 99 5.86 -13.31 -15.49
CA ASN A 99 5.26 -13.63 -16.78
C ASN A 99 5.81 -14.92 -17.43
N TYR A 100 7.11 -15.19 -17.29
CA TYR A 100 7.76 -16.33 -17.96
C TYR A 100 7.90 -17.57 -17.08
N ILE A 101 7.94 -17.42 -15.75
CA ILE A 101 8.16 -18.53 -14.81
C ILE A 101 6.87 -18.85 -14.07
N TYR A 102 6.33 -17.89 -13.30
CA TYR A 102 5.30 -18.20 -12.32
C TYR A 102 3.89 -18.32 -12.92
N ILE A 103 3.46 -17.34 -13.73
CA ILE A 103 2.11 -17.31 -14.32
C ILE A 103 1.84 -18.54 -15.22
N PRO A 104 2.75 -18.95 -16.13
CA PRO A 104 2.51 -20.11 -16.97
C PRO A 104 2.34 -21.40 -16.16
N VAL A 105 3.09 -21.57 -15.07
CA VAL A 105 2.97 -22.74 -14.19
C VAL A 105 1.61 -22.76 -13.50
N PHE A 106 1.19 -21.65 -12.88
CA PHE A 106 -0.12 -21.60 -12.22
C PHE A 106 -1.27 -21.84 -13.20
N TYR A 107 -1.19 -21.25 -14.39
CA TYR A 107 -2.19 -21.42 -15.44
C TYR A 107 -2.27 -22.86 -15.93
N ASN A 108 -1.13 -23.49 -16.23
CA ASN A 108 -1.08 -24.88 -16.71
C ASN A 108 -1.51 -25.90 -15.64
N CYS A 109 -1.25 -25.61 -14.36
CA CYS A 109 -1.71 -26.46 -13.26
C CYS A 109 -3.20 -26.26 -12.93
N GLY A 110 -3.85 -25.21 -13.44
CA GLY A 110 -5.27 -24.94 -13.17
C GLY A 110 -5.58 -24.64 -11.70
N VAL A 111 -4.58 -24.18 -10.93
CA VAL A 111 -4.76 -23.92 -9.49
C VAL A 111 -5.54 -22.63 -9.26
N SER A 112 -6.44 -22.65 -8.27
CA SER A 112 -7.26 -21.50 -7.90
C SER A 112 -6.56 -20.60 -6.88
N SER A 113 -5.49 -21.09 -6.24
CA SER A 113 -4.64 -20.34 -5.33
C SER A 113 -3.18 -20.68 -5.58
N PRO A 114 -2.24 -19.71 -5.48
CA PRO A 114 -0.82 -20.03 -5.51
C PRO A 114 -0.44 -21.08 -4.46
N TYR A 115 -1.06 -21.10 -3.29
CA TYR A 115 -0.71 -22.05 -2.23
C TYR A 115 -1.18 -23.48 -2.52
N GLU A 116 -2.25 -23.63 -3.30
CA GLU A 116 -2.70 -24.93 -3.82
C GLU A 116 -1.62 -25.61 -4.66
N TYR A 117 -0.87 -24.82 -5.45
CA TYR A 117 0.29 -25.35 -6.17
C TYR A 117 1.32 -25.98 -5.23
N LEU A 118 1.61 -25.41 -4.05
CA LEU A 118 2.54 -26.02 -3.10
C LEU A 118 2.02 -27.36 -2.57
N GLY A 119 0.71 -27.44 -2.33
CA GLY A 119 0.04 -28.67 -1.91
C GLY A 119 0.18 -29.78 -2.95
N GLU A 120 -0.09 -29.45 -4.21
CA GLU A 120 0.03 -30.39 -5.35
C GLU A 120 1.49 -30.75 -5.64
N ARG A 121 2.38 -29.75 -5.74
CA ARG A 121 3.80 -29.92 -6.11
C ARG A 121 4.57 -30.81 -5.14
N PHE A 122 4.30 -30.65 -3.84
CA PHE A 122 4.97 -31.40 -2.78
C PHE A 122 4.11 -32.55 -2.21
N LYS A 123 2.90 -32.77 -2.76
CA LYS A 123 1.91 -33.75 -2.29
C LYS A 123 1.67 -33.67 -0.78
N CYS A 124 1.64 -32.44 -0.26
CA CYS A 124 1.61 -32.17 1.16
C CYS A 124 0.65 -31.00 1.45
N ARG A 125 -0.56 -31.32 1.91
CA ARG A 125 -1.58 -30.30 2.22
C ARG A 125 -1.15 -29.34 3.33
N ILE A 126 -0.21 -29.77 4.18
CA ILE A 126 0.39 -28.92 5.21
C ILE A 126 1.22 -27.79 4.58
N MET A 127 1.91 -28.02 3.46
CA MET A 127 2.69 -26.95 2.80
C MET A 127 1.80 -25.85 2.22
N GLN A 128 0.65 -26.23 1.65
CA GLN A 128 -0.38 -25.26 1.26
C GLN A 128 -0.89 -24.46 2.45
N LEU A 129 -1.26 -25.15 3.55
CA LEU A 129 -1.76 -24.50 4.74
C LEU A 129 -0.72 -23.53 5.34
N LEU A 130 0.54 -23.94 5.44
CA LEU A 130 1.63 -23.10 5.95
C LEU A 130 1.84 -21.87 5.07
N GLY A 131 1.87 -22.03 3.75
CA GLY A 131 1.98 -20.90 2.82
C GLY A 131 0.83 -19.91 2.98
N ALA A 132 -0.41 -20.42 3.09
CA ALA A 132 -1.61 -19.63 3.31
C ALA A 132 -1.61 -18.91 4.67
N LEU A 133 -1.16 -19.57 5.75
CA LEU A 133 -1.08 -18.98 7.09
C LEU A 133 0.01 -17.92 7.18
N VAL A 134 1.19 -18.16 6.60
CA VAL A 134 2.29 -17.18 6.55
C VAL A 134 1.84 -15.93 5.80
N PHE A 135 1.23 -16.10 4.62
CA PHE A 135 0.64 -14.99 3.87
C PHE A 135 -0.44 -14.28 4.69
N SER A 136 -1.34 -15.03 5.32
CA SER A 136 -2.45 -14.44 6.05
C SER A 136 -1.97 -13.59 7.22
N PHE A 137 -1.01 -14.11 7.99
CA PHE A 137 -0.37 -13.37 9.07
C PHE A 137 0.35 -12.13 8.54
N GLN A 138 1.19 -12.28 7.51
CA GLN A 138 1.91 -11.17 6.89
C GLN A 138 0.96 -10.06 6.43
N MET A 139 -0.12 -10.42 5.74
CA MET A 139 -1.08 -9.47 5.20
C MET A 139 -1.86 -8.73 6.28
N VAL A 140 -2.27 -9.40 7.37
CA VAL A 140 -2.96 -8.73 8.49
C VAL A 140 -2.05 -7.69 9.15
N VAL A 141 -0.79 -8.06 9.42
CA VAL A 141 0.20 -7.13 10.00
C VAL A 141 0.47 -5.97 9.06
N TYR A 142 0.72 -6.26 7.78
CA TYR A 142 0.97 -5.25 6.76
C TYR A 142 -0.19 -4.26 6.62
N MET A 143 -1.42 -4.74 6.50
CA MET A 143 -2.60 -3.87 6.41
C MET A 143 -2.76 -3.00 7.66
N GLY A 144 -2.41 -3.52 8.85
CA GLY A 144 -2.43 -2.74 10.09
C GLY A 144 -1.46 -1.56 10.04
N ILE A 145 -0.23 -1.79 9.60
CA ILE A 145 0.77 -0.73 9.43
C ILE A 145 0.32 0.27 8.36
N VAL A 146 -0.19 -0.21 7.23
CA VAL A 146 -0.72 0.64 6.14
C VAL A 146 -1.89 1.51 6.63
N LEU A 147 -2.72 1.00 7.54
CA LEU A 147 -3.83 1.75 8.12
C LEU A 147 -3.38 2.76 9.19
N TYR A 148 -2.24 2.53 9.84
CA TYR A 148 -1.65 3.47 10.81
C TYR A 148 -1.08 4.74 10.13
N VAL A 149 -0.49 4.61 8.94
CA VAL A 149 0.12 5.72 8.17
C VAL A 149 -0.83 6.92 7.92
N PRO A 150 -2.10 6.77 7.49
CA PRO A 150 -3.02 7.89 7.34
C PRO A 150 -3.44 8.50 8.69
N CYS A 151 -3.55 7.69 9.75
CA CYS A 151 -3.83 8.20 11.10
C CYS A 151 -2.70 9.11 11.58
N LEU A 152 -1.44 8.75 11.25
CA LEU A 152 -0.26 9.56 11.53
C LEU A 152 -0.30 10.91 10.78
N ALA A 153 -0.62 10.88 9.49
CA ALA A 153 -0.70 12.06 8.64
C ALA A 153 -1.84 13.00 9.06
N ILE A 154 -3.03 12.45 9.35
CA ILE A 154 -4.16 13.23 9.84
C ILE A 154 -3.83 13.83 11.20
N GLY A 155 -3.26 13.06 12.13
CA GLY A 155 -2.88 13.56 13.44
C GLY A 155 -1.84 14.69 13.39
N THR A 156 -0.88 14.63 12.47
CA THR A 156 0.13 15.70 12.29
C THR A 156 -0.43 16.98 11.68
N VAL A 157 -1.43 16.88 10.80
CA VAL A 157 -2.01 18.06 10.15
C VAL A 157 -3.18 18.65 10.95
N THR A 158 -4.00 17.81 11.59
CA THR A 158 -5.25 18.21 12.28
C THR A 158 -5.13 18.26 13.81
N GLY A 159 -4.19 17.54 14.41
CA GLY A 159 -4.14 17.29 15.86
C GLY A 159 -5.17 16.26 16.38
N ILE A 160 -5.99 15.64 15.51
CA ILE A 160 -7.04 14.68 15.89
C ILE A 160 -6.57 13.24 15.62
N THR A 161 -6.74 12.35 16.60
CA THR A 161 -6.54 10.90 16.43
C THR A 161 -7.80 10.25 15.87
N VAL A 162 -7.74 9.78 14.62
CA VAL A 162 -8.89 9.15 13.93
C VAL A 162 -8.70 7.63 13.89
N TRP A 163 -9.65 6.89 14.47
CA TRP A 163 -9.77 5.44 14.36
C TRP A 163 -11.07 5.11 13.61
N GLY A 164 -11.02 4.33 12.53
CA GLY A 164 -12.20 3.54 12.14
C GLY A 164 -12.55 3.36 10.67
N THR A 165 -12.64 2.08 10.31
CA THR A 165 -13.72 1.40 9.55
C THR A 165 -14.09 1.88 8.13
N GLY A 166 -13.62 1.13 7.12
CA GLY A 166 -14.18 1.13 5.76
C GLY A 166 -14.39 -0.31 5.27
N GLY A 167 -15.64 -0.67 4.94
CA GLY A 167 -16.05 -2.03 4.58
C GLY A 167 -15.84 -2.42 3.10
N LEU A 168 -15.78 -3.73 2.83
CA LEU A 168 -15.61 -4.32 1.50
C LEU A 168 -16.92 -4.32 0.68
N LYS A 169 -16.92 -3.58 -0.44
CA LYS A 169 -17.46 -3.93 -1.78
C LYS A 169 -17.60 -2.67 -2.66
N ALA A 170 -16.52 -2.26 -3.35
CA ALA A 170 -16.48 -1.65 -4.70
C ALA A 170 -15.01 -1.40 -5.15
N VAL A 171 -14.13 -2.33 -4.77
CA VAL A 171 -12.69 -2.09 -4.64
C VAL A 171 -12.06 -1.69 -5.97
N LEU A 172 -12.38 -2.39 -7.05
CA LEU A 172 -11.75 -2.16 -8.36
C LEU A 172 -12.01 -0.76 -8.94
N TRP A 173 -13.23 -0.24 -8.74
CA TRP A 173 -13.62 1.08 -9.28
C TRP A 173 -13.25 2.22 -8.35
N THR A 174 -13.26 1.99 -7.03
CA THR A 174 -12.69 2.95 -6.08
C THR A 174 -11.19 3.08 -6.29
N ASP A 175 -10.48 1.98 -6.52
CA ASP A 175 -9.03 1.98 -6.77
C ASP A 175 -8.67 2.80 -8.01
N ALA A 176 -9.43 2.65 -9.11
CA ALA A 176 -9.18 3.40 -10.34
C ALA A 176 -9.33 4.92 -10.18
N PHE A 177 -10.31 5.36 -9.40
CA PHE A 177 -10.47 6.78 -9.04
C PHE A 177 -9.36 7.25 -8.10
N GLN A 178 -8.96 6.40 -7.15
CA GLN A 178 -8.00 6.72 -6.09
C GLN A 178 -6.56 6.90 -6.60
N VAL A 179 -6.13 6.14 -7.63
CA VAL A 179 -4.80 6.29 -8.23
C VAL A 179 -4.51 7.72 -8.69
N GLY A 180 -5.49 8.40 -9.31
CA GLY A 180 -5.29 9.78 -9.78
C GLY A 180 -5.03 10.76 -8.64
N ILE A 181 -5.72 10.58 -7.52
CA ILE A 181 -5.56 11.39 -6.31
C ILE A 181 -4.20 11.10 -5.64
N MET A 182 -3.79 9.84 -5.64
CA MET A 182 -2.49 9.41 -5.12
C MET A 182 -1.32 9.94 -5.96
N ALA A 183 -1.47 10.01 -7.29
CA ALA A 183 -0.48 10.64 -8.14
C ALA A 183 -0.37 12.15 -7.86
N ALA A 184 -1.51 12.83 -7.71
CA ALA A 184 -1.54 14.25 -7.38
C ALA A 184 -0.87 14.54 -6.02
N SER A 185 -1.13 13.73 -4.98
CA SER A 185 -0.56 13.95 -3.65
C SER A 185 0.97 13.80 -3.60
N VAL A 186 1.58 12.99 -4.47
CA VAL A 186 3.05 12.90 -4.59
C VAL A 186 3.63 13.98 -5.49
N LEU A 187 2.92 14.35 -6.57
CA LEU A 187 3.36 15.43 -7.48
C LEU A 187 3.42 16.79 -6.78
N MET A 188 2.46 17.04 -5.89
CA MET A 188 2.29 18.34 -5.25
C MET A 188 3.55 18.80 -4.48
N PRO A 189 4.15 18.01 -3.55
CA PRO A 189 5.37 18.41 -2.83
C PRO A 189 6.54 18.73 -3.75
N VAL A 190 6.69 17.97 -4.84
CA VAL A 190 7.75 18.18 -5.83
C VAL A 190 7.56 19.52 -6.56
N ILE A 191 6.34 19.84 -6.97
CA ILE A 191 6.01 21.11 -7.63
C ILE A 191 6.24 22.29 -6.69
N LYS A 192 5.75 22.22 -5.44
CA LYS A 192 5.93 23.29 -4.45
C LYS A 192 7.40 23.52 -4.14
N GLY A 193 8.13 22.46 -3.80
CA GLY A 193 9.55 22.54 -3.52
C GLY A 193 10.32 23.14 -4.68
N SER A 194 9.98 22.75 -5.92
CA SER A 194 10.62 23.29 -7.13
C SER A 194 10.38 24.79 -7.29
N ILE A 195 9.19 25.28 -6.97
CA ILE A 195 8.89 26.72 -7.02
C ILE A 195 9.65 27.47 -5.92
N ASP A 196 9.64 26.95 -4.69
CA ASP A 196 10.22 27.62 -3.52
C ASP A 196 11.75 27.75 -3.60
N HIS A 197 12.40 26.76 -4.22
CA HIS A 197 13.86 26.71 -4.35
C HIS A 197 14.36 27.23 -5.70
N GLY A 198 13.52 27.93 -6.47
CA GLY A 198 13.95 28.59 -7.73
C GLY A 198 14.16 27.65 -8.92
N GLY A 199 13.56 26.46 -8.88
CA GLY A 199 13.56 25.46 -9.94
C GLY A 199 14.10 24.09 -9.51
N PHE A 200 13.72 23.06 -10.26
CA PHE A 200 14.17 21.68 -10.00
C PHE A 200 15.70 21.52 -10.06
N THR A 201 16.36 22.26 -10.95
CA THR A 201 17.83 22.26 -11.09
C THR A 201 18.52 22.67 -9.79
N ASN A 202 17.96 23.64 -9.06
CA ASN A 202 18.56 24.09 -7.81
C ASN A 202 18.41 23.04 -6.70
N ILE A 203 17.25 22.38 -6.62
CA ILE A 203 17.04 21.22 -5.72
C ILE A 203 18.04 20.11 -6.02
N TRP A 204 18.26 19.81 -7.30
CA TRP A 204 19.22 18.80 -7.72
C TRP A 204 20.64 19.14 -7.27
N ASN A 205 21.07 20.39 -7.45
CA ASN A 205 22.39 20.85 -7.03
C ASN A 205 22.56 20.78 -5.51
N ILE A 206 21.61 21.32 -4.73
CA ILE A 206 21.61 21.25 -3.26
C ILE A 206 21.66 19.79 -2.78
N SER A 207 20.89 18.91 -3.42
CA SER A 207 20.87 17.48 -3.10
C SER A 207 22.18 16.78 -3.46
N SER A 208 22.82 17.18 -4.55
CA SER A 208 24.11 16.63 -4.99
C SER A 208 25.24 17.06 -4.06
N GLU A 209 25.29 18.34 -3.69
CA GLU A 209 26.24 18.88 -2.72
C GLU A 209 26.05 18.25 -1.34
N GLY A 210 24.80 18.01 -0.94
CA GLY A 210 24.45 17.29 0.29
C GLY A 210 24.68 15.79 0.26
N GLY A 211 25.26 15.24 -0.82
CA GLY A 211 25.57 13.81 -0.96
C GLY A 211 24.34 12.91 -1.01
N ARG A 212 23.18 13.42 -1.41
CA ARG A 212 21.91 12.66 -1.50
C ARG A 212 21.67 12.04 -2.86
N ILE A 213 22.32 12.54 -3.90
CA ILE A 213 22.28 12.00 -5.26
C ILE A 213 23.31 10.87 -5.38
N ILE A 214 22.85 9.64 -5.19
CA ILE A 214 23.65 8.42 -5.27
C ILE A 214 23.01 7.53 -6.34
N PHE A 215 23.37 7.76 -7.60
CA PHE A 215 22.99 6.95 -8.74
C PHE A 215 24.24 6.28 -9.29
N ASN A 216 24.50 5.02 -8.91
CA ASN A 216 25.23 4.14 -9.81
C ASN A 216 24.21 3.67 -10.87
N ASP A 217 24.62 3.61 -12.14
CA ASP A 217 23.74 3.61 -13.31
C ASP A 217 22.58 2.58 -13.29
N GLY A 218 21.35 3.06 -13.57
CA GLY A 218 20.20 2.22 -13.92
C GLY A 218 18.86 2.98 -13.92
N PHE A 219 18.07 2.86 -14.99
CA PHE A 219 16.77 3.55 -15.16
C PHE A 219 15.68 2.69 -15.81
N GLY A 220 14.43 2.85 -15.34
CA GLY A 220 13.15 2.41 -15.95
C GLY A 220 12.35 1.38 -15.11
N LEU A 221 11.39 1.68 -14.22
CA LEU A 221 10.09 2.38 -14.34
C LEU A 221 9.86 3.22 -13.07
N VAL A 222 9.40 4.45 -13.26
CA VAL A 222 10.15 5.57 -12.69
C VAL A 222 9.21 6.55 -11.97
N LEU A 223 8.01 6.83 -12.47
CA LEU A 223 7.32 8.07 -12.08
C LEU A 223 6.85 8.13 -10.62
N ALA A 224 6.02 7.22 -10.11
CA ALA A 224 5.48 7.36 -8.74
C ALA A 224 6.57 7.27 -7.66
N LEU A 225 7.46 6.28 -7.78
CA LEU A 225 8.59 6.09 -6.87
C LEU A 225 9.67 7.16 -7.05
N LEU A 226 9.93 7.66 -8.27
CA LEU A 226 10.77 8.85 -8.46
C LEU A 226 10.12 10.05 -7.81
N LEU A 227 8.83 10.30 -8.02
CA LEU A 227 8.16 11.45 -7.43
C LEU A 227 8.22 11.39 -5.90
N SER A 228 8.14 10.21 -5.30
CA SER A 228 8.38 10.05 -3.87
C SER A 228 9.85 10.27 -3.50
N CYS A 229 10.81 9.79 -4.30
CA CYS A 229 12.23 10.08 -4.11
C CYS A 229 12.53 11.59 -4.22
N LEU A 230 11.96 12.27 -5.21
CA LEU A 230 12.05 13.71 -5.42
C LEU A 230 11.41 14.47 -4.27
N SER A 231 10.28 13.98 -3.73
CA SER A 231 9.70 14.52 -2.50
C SER A 231 10.68 14.42 -1.32
N GLY A 232 11.43 13.31 -1.21
CA GLY A 232 12.47 13.15 -0.20
C GLY A 232 13.65 14.10 -0.37
N LEU A 233 14.06 14.36 -1.62
CA LEU A 233 15.08 15.37 -1.93
C LEU A 233 14.60 16.79 -1.61
N VAL A 234 13.34 17.12 -1.87
CA VAL A 234 12.72 18.39 -1.47
C VAL A 234 12.74 18.56 0.04
N LEU A 235 12.39 17.53 0.81
CA LEU A 235 12.51 17.58 2.26
C LEU A 235 13.95 17.82 2.71
N PHE A 236 14.93 17.31 1.97
CA PHE A 236 16.35 17.47 2.29
C PHE A 236 16.84 18.88 2.01
N ALA A 237 16.43 19.46 0.88
CA ALA A 237 16.70 20.85 0.58
C ALA A 237 16.07 21.81 1.61
N GLU A 238 14.91 21.47 2.18
CA GLU A 238 14.23 22.31 3.16
C GLU A 238 14.78 22.15 4.59
N TYR A 239 15.01 20.91 5.05
CA TYR A 239 15.29 20.60 6.44
C TYR A 239 16.70 20.02 6.69
N GLY A 240 17.54 19.90 5.66
CA GLY A 240 18.85 19.26 5.75
C GLY A 240 19.77 19.88 6.80
N GLU A 241 19.73 21.20 6.98
CA GLU A 241 20.49 21.91 8.03
C GLU A 241 19.78 21.91 9.39
N CYS A 242 18.45 21.81 9.40
CA CYS A 242 17.61 21.96 10.59
C CYS A 242 16.58 20.82 10.66
N ASN A 243 17.03 19.65 11.11
CA ASN A 243 16.20 18.44 11.09
C ASN A 243 15.05 18.52 12.12
N PRO A 244 13.77 18.51 11.68
CA PRO A 244 12.62 18.68 12.55
C PRO A 244 12.44 17.55 13.57
N THR A 245 13.00 16.35 13.35
CA THR A 245 12.93 15.24 14.31
C THR A 245 13.84 15.42 15.52
N ARG A 246 14.84 16.32 15.43
CA ARG A 246 15.79 16.60 16.52
C ARG A 246 15.35 17.77 17.41
N ILE A 247 14.30 18.49 17.02
CA ILE A 247 13.79 19.65 17.74
C ILE A 247 12.55 19.24 18.53
N LYS A 248 12.66 19.31 19.86
CA LYS A 248 11.61 18.88 20.79
C LYS A 248 10.32 19.68 20.55
N GLY A 249 9.24 18.96 20.20
CA GLY A 249 7.90 19.53 20.01
C GLY A 249 7.49 19.85 18.57
N MET A 250 8.35 19.59 17.57
CA MET A 250 7.99 19.76 16.15
C MET A 250 7.47 18.47 15.52
N VAL A 251 8.28 17.40 15.53
CA VAL A 251 7.95 16.10 14.93
C VAL A 251 8.51 14.98 15.82
N THR A 252 7.76 13.91 16.05
CA THR A 252 8.15 12.80 16.94
C THR A 252 8.72 11.58 16.23
N ALA A 253 8.43 11.41 14.93
CA ALA A 253 8.89 10.27 14.12
C ALA A 253 9.27 10.70 12.69
N SER A 254 10.15 9.96 12.02
CA SER A 254 10.58 10.28 10.64
C SER A 254 9.43 10.19 9.64
N ASP A 255 8.49 9.27 9.84
CA ASP A 255 7.28 9.09 9.03
C ASP A 255 6.34 10.32 9.03
N GLN A 256 6.55 11.29 9.94
CA GLN A 256 5.76 12.51 10.08
C GLN A 256 6.37 13.74 9.36
N ILE A 257 7.60 13.65 8.86
CA ILE A 257 8.31 14.80 8.26
C ILE A 257 7.58 15.31 7.01
N LEU A 258 7.13 14.40 6.13
CA LEU A 258 6.42 14.80 4.91
C LEU A 258 5.05 15.42 5.20
N PRO A 259 4.17 14.84 6.05
CA PRO A 259 2.94 15.50 6.47
C PRO A 259 3.17 16.87 7.12
N TYR A 260 4.23 17.00 7.94
CA TYR A 260 4.59 18.28 8.56
C TYR A 260 5.00 19.35 7.54
N TYR A 261 5.80 18.97 6.54
CA TYR A 261 6.16 19.85 5.42
C TYR A 261 4.91 20.35 4.68
N VAL A 262 4.01 19.43 4.34
CA VAL A 262 2.76 19.78 3.65
C VAL A 262 1.89 20.67 4.53
N ALA A 263 1.76 20.39 5.84
CA ALA A 263 0.92 21.20 6.74
C ALA A 263 1.43 22.64 6.94
N THR A 264 2.74 22.87 6.85
CA THR A 264 3.36 24.14 7.27
C THR A 264 3.87 24.99 6.11
N LYS A 265 4.15 24.39 4.94
CA LYS A 265 4.77 25.07 3.80
C LYS A 265 3.89 25.11 2.55
N PHE A 266 2.78 24.37 2.51
CA PHE A 266 1.87 24.44 1.37
C PHE A 266 0.94 25.65 1.43
N SER A 267 1.03 26.49 0.41
CA SER A 267 0.04 27.53 0.10
C SER A 267 -0.07 27.75 -1.42
N ILE A 268 -0.02 26.66 -2.22
CA ILE A 268 -0.15 26.78 -3.69
C ILE A 268 -1.57 27.21 -4.08
N ALA A 269 -2.57 26.58 -3.49
CA ALA A 269 -3.99 26.88 -3.69
C ALA A 269 -4.79 26.41 -2.46
N PRO A 270 -5.92 27.05 -2.13
CA PRO A 270 -6.81 26.56 -1.09
C PRO A 270 -7.23 25.11 -1.36
N GLY A 271 -7.16 24.22 -0.37
CA GLY A 271 -7.53 22.81 -0.56
C GLY A 271 -6.37 21.85 -0.86
N SER A 272 -5.15 22.35 -1.04
CA SER A 272 -4.01 21.51 -1.41
C SER A 272 -3.64 20.48 -0.34
N VAL A 273 -3.81 20.83 0.94
CA VAL A 273 -3.51 19.93 2.06
C VAL A 273 -4.61 18.85 2.15
N GLY A 274 -5.87 19.23 1.90
CA GLY A 274 -6.99 18.29 1.81
C GLY A 274 -6.81 17.22 0.74
N ILE A 275 -6.34 17.59 -0.46
CA ILE A 275 -6.03 16.63 -1.54
C ILE A 275 -4.91 15.67 -1.14
N PHE A 276 -3.85 16.19 -0.49
CA PHE A 276 -2.75 15.36 -0.01
C PHE A 276 -3.21 14.31 1.00
N ILE A 277 -3.97 14.71 2.02
CA ILE A 277 -4.53 13.80 3.03
C ILE A 277 -5.48 12.79 2.38
N ALA A 278 -6.34 13.24 1.45
CA ALA A 278 -7.27 12.39 0.73
C ALA A 278 -6.52 11.31 -0.08
N GLY A 279 -5.38 11.64 -0.69
CA GLY A 279 -4.52 10.69 -1.40
C GLY A 279 -3.93 9.63 -0.48
N ILE A 280 -3.45 10.00 0.71
CA ILE A 280 -2.91 9.05 1.69
C ILE A 280 -3.99 8.09 2.19
N VAL A 281 -5.16 8.62 2.57
CA VAL A 281 -6.29 7.80 3.03
C VAL A 281 -6.77 6.86 1.93
N SER A 282 -6.82 7.35 0.69
CA SER A 282 -7.17 6.54 -0.48
C SER A 282 -6.19 5.38 -0.70
N ALA A 283 -4.88 5.64 -0.64
CA ALA A 283 -3.84 4.62 -0.79
C ALA A 283 -3.96 3.51 0.28
N SER A 284 -4.26 3.89 1.53
CA SER A 284 -4.48 2.93 2.62
C SER A 284 -5.75 2.12 2.45
N LEU A 285 -6.86 2.77 2.08
CA LEU A 285 -8.15 2.09 1.88
C LEU A 285 -8.08 1.07 0.74
N SER A 286 -7.42 1.40 -0.37
CA SER A 286 -7.20 0.47 -1.48
C SER A 286 -6.46 -0.79 -1.01
N THR A 287 -5.35 -0.60 -0.29
CA THR A 287 -4.53 -1.71 0.23
C THR A 287 -5.28 -2.59 1.23
N VAL A 288 -6.01 -1.99 2.18
CA VAL A 288 -6.78 -2.72 3.19
C VAL A 288 -7.92 -3.50 2.54
N SER A 289 -8.57 -2.92 1.54
CA SER A 289 -9.68 -3.57 0.84
C SER A 289 -9.24 -4.76 0.00
N SER A 290 -8.17 -4.61 -0.79
CA SER A 290 -7.61 -5.70 -1.60
C SER A 290 -6.97 -6.80 -0.74
N GLY A 291 -6.31 -6.43 0.36
CA GLY A 291 -5.75 -7.37 1.33
C GLY A 291 -6.83 -8.19 2.05
N CYS A 292 -7.90 -7.54 2.55
CA CYS A 292 -9.03 -8.26 3.15
C CYS A 292 -9.70 -9.21 2.16
N ASN A 293 -9.87 -8.79 0.89
CA ASN A 293 -10.47 -9.64 -0.13
C ASN A 293 -9.61 -10.89 -0.39
N SER A 294 -8.29 -10.71 -0.47
CA SER A 294 -7.32 -11.79 -0.65
C SER A 294 -7.31 -12.74 0.55
N LEU A 295 -7.38 -12.23 1.78
CA LEU A 295 -7.47 -13.04 3.00
C LEU A 295 -8.73 -13.90 3.04
N VAL A 296 -9.89 -13.33 2.69
CA VAL A 296 -11.14 -14.09 2.60
C VAL A 296 -11.02 -15.18 1.53
N ALA A 297 -10.44 -14.86 0.36
CA ALA A 297 -10.22 -15.84 -0.71
C ALA A 297 -9.30 -16.99 -0.28
N VAL A 298 -8.14 -16.68 0.29
CA VAL A 298 -7.16 -17.66 0.80
C VAL A 298 -7.76 -18.50 1.91
N ALA A 299 -8.50 -17.89 2.83
CA ALA A 299 -9.13 -18.65 3.90
C ALA A 299 -10.16 -19.66 3.37
N PHE A 300 -10.92 -19.33 2.32
CA PHE A 300 -11.78 -20.34 1.67
C PHE A 300 -10.99 -21.39 0.91
N ARG A 301 -10.12 -20.98 -0.01
CA ARG A 301 -9.46 -21.87 -0.97
C ARG A 301 -8.36 -22.74 -0.35
N ASP A 302 -7.67 -22.23 0.66
CA ASP A 302 -6.46 -22.85 1.22
C ASP A 302 -6.61 -23.33 2.66
N ILE A 303 -7.65 -22.91 3.38
CA ILE A 303 -7.89 -23.33 4.77
C ILE A 303 -9.22 -24.06 4.92
N MET A 304 -10.31 -23.58 4.33
CA MET A 304 -11.62 -24.19 4.52
C MET A 304 -11.89 -25.36 3.56
N ASP A 305 -11.96 -25.08 2.25
CA ASP A 305 -12.28 -26.09 1.22
C ASP A 305 -11.33 -27.31 1.27
N PRO A 306 -10.03 -27.16 1.61
CA PRO A 306 -9.11 -28.28 1.82
C PRO A 306 -9.38 -29.23 2.97
N PHE A 307 -9.92 -28.73 4.09
CA PHE A 307 -9.93 -29.45 5.37
C PHE A 307 -11.34 -29.67 5.91
N PHE A 308 -12.35 -29.03 5.31
CA PHE A 308 -13.73 -29.09 5.76
C PHE A 308 -14.68 -29.50 4.61
N PRO A 309 -15.84 -30.09 4.93
CA PRO A 309 -16.85 -30.43 3.93
C PRO A 309 -17.34 -29.19 3.14
N PRO A 310 -17.69 -29.36 1.85
CA PRO A 310 -18.11 -28.25 1.01
C PRO A 310 -19.37 -27.56 1.55
N LEU A 311 -19.30 -26.23 1.67
CA LEU A 311 -20.41 -25.40 2.14
C LEU A 311 -21.35 -25.04 0.98
N LYS A 312 -22.65 -24.96 1.26
CA LYS A 312 -23.64 -24.40 0.33
C LYS A 312 -23.28 -22.95 -0.01
N ALA A 313 -23.46 -22.54 -1.27
CA ALA A 313 -23.12 -21.21 -1.78
C ALA A 313 -23.64 -20.05 -0.91
N GLN A 314 -24.88 -20.14 -0.42
CA GLN A 314 -25.46 -19.12 0.48
C GLN A 314 -24.71 -18.99 1.81
N LYS A 315 -24.32 -20.13 2.42
CA LYS A 315 -23.54 -20.12 3.67
C LYS A 315 -22.12 -19.60 3.44
N LYS A 316 -21.50 -19.98 2.32
CA LYS A 316 -20.17 -19.48 1.91
C LYS A 316 -20.18 -17.95 1.73
N MET A 317 -21.24 -17.40 1.13
CA MET A 317 -21.44 -15.95 0.97
C MET A 317 -21.66 -15.20 2.30
N ILE A 318 -22.42 -15.76 3.23
CA ILE A 318 -22.64 -15.13 4.54
C ILE A 318 -21.32 -15.15 5.34
N LEU A 319 -20.65 -16.30 5.36
CA LEU A 319 -19.39 -16.47 6.06
C LEU A 319 -18.29 -15.57 5.51
N SER A 320 -18.22 -15.38 4.18
CA SER A 320 -17.24 -14.48 3.56
C SER A 320 -17.35 -13.04 4.05
N LYS A 321 -18.58 -12.55 4.30
CA LYS A 321 -18.81 -11.23 4.88
C LYS A 321 -18.32 -11.15 6.32
N PHE A 322 -18.65 -12.14 7.16
CA PHE A 322 -18.19 -12.18 8.55
C PHE A 322 -16.66 -12.25 8.64
N MET A 323 -16.01 -13.05 7.79
CA MET A 323 -14.56 -13.12 7.72
C MET A 323 -13.96 -11.79 7.28
N GLY A 324 -14.55 -11.12 6.30
CA GLY A 324 -14.14 -9.77 5.89
C GLY A 324 -14.20 -8.76 7.05
N PHE A 325 -15.28 -8.77 7.84
CA PHE A 325 -15.38 -7.94 9.05
C PHE A 325 -14.34 -8.35 10.11
N GLY A 326 -14.11 -9.65 10.31
CA GLY A 326 -13.10 -10.16 11.25
C GLY A 326 -11.69 -9.71 10.90
N PHE A 327 -11.27 -9.87 9.64
CA PHE A 327 -9.96 -9.41 9.16
C PHE A 327 -9.83 -7.88 9.21
N GLY A 328 -10.91 -7.14 8.92
CA GLY A 328 -10.94 -5.69 9.13
C GLY A 328 -10.74 -5.29 10.60
N GLY A 329 -11.38 -6.00 11.53
CA GLY A 329 -11.19 -5.79 12.97
C GLY A 329 -9.75 -6.09 13.43
N LEU A 330 -9.17 -7.19 12.96
CA LEU A 330 -7.76 -7.53 13.21
C LEU A 330 -6.81 -6.48 12.64
N THR A 331 -7.11 -5.94 11.47
CA THR A 331 -6.33 -4.86 10.85
C THR A 331 -6.33 -3.61 11.73
N ILE A 332 -7.49 -3.22 12.28
CA ILE A 332 -7.59 -2.08 13.21
C ILE A 332 -6.76 -2.34 14.48
N LEU A 333 -6.82 -3.56 15.02
CA LEU A 333 -5.99 -3.95 16.17
C LEU A 333 -4.50 -3.79 15.86
N PHE A 334 -4.03 -4.28 14.71
CA PHE A 334 -2.62 -4.14 14.32
C PHE A 334 -2.23 -2.69 14.00
N ALA A 335 -3.14 -1.86 13.50
CA ALA A 335 -2.92 -0.43 13.34
C ALA A 335 -2.67 0.26 14.70
N TYR A 336 -3.44 -0.14 15.72
CA TYR A 336 -3.21 0.32 17.09
C TYR A 336 -1.86 -0.15 17.64
N LEU A 337 -1.50 -1.42 17.45
CA LEU A 337 -0.20 -1.94 17.87
C LEU A 337 0.97 -1.24 17.15
N SER A 338 0.79 -0.88 15.87
CA SER A 338 1.80 -0.16 15.08
C SER A 338 2.08 1.24 15.61
N SER A 339 1.15 1.84 16.37
CA SER A 339 1.36 3.16 16.99
C SER A 339 2.44 3.19 18.06
N PHE A 340 2.82 2.03 18.61
CA PHE A 340 3.93 1.90 19.54
C PHE A 340 5.29 1.74 18.83
N MET A 341 5.29 1.65 17.50
CA MET A 341 6.48 1.45 16.67
C MET A 341 6.96 2.81 16.17
N GLY A 342 8.19 3.20 16.49
CA GLY A 342 8.77 4.48 16.06
C GLY A 342 9.07 4.59 14.55
N ALA A 343 9.30 3.46 13.88
CA ALA A 343 9.58 3.36 12.45
C ALA A 343 8.69 2.27 11.82
N ALA A 344 7.38 2.49 11.83
CA ALA A 344 6.38 1.50 11.42
C ALA A 344 6.57 1.07 9.95
N VAL A 345 6.90 2.02 9.07
CA VAL A 345 7.20 1.79 7.65
C VAL A 345 8.36 0.79 7.48
N GLN A 346 9.47 1.00 8.18
CA GLN A 346 10.65 0.14 8.07
C GLN A 346 10.36 -1.27 8.59
N ALA A 347 9.58 -1.38 9.66
CA ALA A 347 9.15 -2.67 10.19
C ALA A 347 8.27 -3.45 9.20
N ALA A 348 7.36 -2.79 8.47
CA ALA A 348 6.58 -3.44 7.41
C ALA A 348 7.47 -4.02 6.30
N LEU A 349 8.47 -3.26 5.85
CA LEU A 349 9.41 -3.73 4.82
C LEU A 349 10.26 -4.90 5.33
N GLY A 350 10.71 -4.85 6.59
CA GLY A 350 11.41 -5.97 7.23
C GLY A 350 10.56 -7.24 7.31
N LEU A 351 9.27 -7.10 7.63
CA LEU A 351 8.32 -8.20 7.67
C LEU A 351 8.18 -8.90 6.31
N PHE A 352 8.10 -8.12 5.21
CA PHE A 352 8.10 -8.69 3.85
C PHE A 352 9.36 -9.50 3.58
N GLY A 353 10.53 -9.00 3.95
CA GLY A 353 11.79 -9.73 3.77
C GLY A 353 11.79 -11.08 4.50
N ILE A 354 11.37 -11.08 5.77
CA ILE A 354 11.40 -12.27 6.63
C ILE A 354 10.37 -13.33 6.20
N LEU A 355 9.17 -12.92 5.80
CA LEU A 355 8.08 -13.87 5.52
C LEU A 355 7.89 -14.16 4.03
N ALA A 356 7.97 -13.15 3.16
CA ALA A 356 7.75 -13.33 1.72
C ALA A 356 8.98 -13.95 1.03
N GLY A 357 10.20 -13.68 1.52
CA GLY A 357 11.44 -14.22 0.98
C GLY A 357 11.47 -15.75 0.98
N PRO A 358 11.29 -16.42 2.14
CA PRO A 358 11.23 -17.87 2.22
C PRO A 358 10.08 -18.48 1.39
N LEU A 359 8.91 -17.83 1.39
CA LEU A 359 7.77 -18.27 0.59
C LEU A 359 8.10 -18.26 -0.90
N LEU A 360 8.69 -17.16 -1.41
CA LEU A 360 9.16 -17.05 -2.79
C LEU A 360 10.24 -18.10 -3.09
N GLY A 361 11.14 -18.35 -2.14
CA GLY A 361 12.16 -19.40 -2.24
C GLY A 361 11.53 -20.79 -2.48
N ILE A 362 10.51 -21.15 -1.70
CA ILE A 362 9.81 -22.45 -1.85
C ILE A 362 9.09 -22.55 -3.20
N PHE A 363 8.41 -21.48 -3.64
CA PHE A 363 7.78 -21.44 -4.96
C PHE A 363 8.81 -21.63 -6.09
N THR A 364 9.90 -20.89 -6.02
CA THR A 364 10.98 -20.94 -7.03
C THR A 364 11.66 -22.31 -7.03
N LEU A 365 11.89 -22.89 -5.85
CA LEU A 365 12.42 -24.24 -5.69
C LEU A 365 11.49 -25.28 -6.35
N GLY A 366 10.19 -25.21 -6.06
CA GLY A 366 9.20 -26.12 -6.61
C GLY A 366 9.07 -26.02 -8.14
N MET A 367 9.16 -24.80 -8.69
CA MET A 367 8.95 -24.54 -10.12
C MET A 367 10.19 -24.85 -10.98
N LEU A 368 11.38 -24.48 -10.53
CA LEU A 368 12.60 -24.59 -11.33
C LEU A 368 13.36 -25.91 -11.10
N PHE A 369 13.16 -26.56 -9.95
CA PHE A 369 13.92 -27.76 -9.59
C PHE A 369 12.98 -28.97 -9.45
N PRO A 370 12.84 -29.80 -10.51
CA PRO A 370 11.91 -30.94 -10.48
C PRO A 370 12.28 -32.00 -9.44
N PHE A 371 13.55 -32.07 -9.04
CA PHE A 371 14.04 -32.99 -8.02
C PHE A 371 13.69 -32.57 -6.58
N ALA A 372 13.25 -31.33 -6.35
CA ALA A 372 12.84 -30.87 -5.03
C ALA A 372 11.60 -31.65 -4.56
N ASN A 373 11.62 -32.07 -3.29
CA ASN A 373 10.55 -32.83 -2.65
C ASN A 373 10.20 -32.20 -1.30
N LYS A 374 9.18 -32.72 -0.61
CA LYS A 374 8.63 -32.13 0.62
C LYS A 374 9.60 -32.05 1.83
N TYR A 375 10.76 -32.70 1.73
CA TYR A 375 11.79 -32.70 2.78
C TYR A 375 12.97 -31.78 2.45
N ALA A 376 13.05 -31.29 1.22
CA ALA A 376 14.01 -30.27 0.77
C ALA A 376 13.43 -28.89 1.03
#